data_AF-A0A0M0GDC9-F1
#
_entry.id   AF-A0A0M0GDC9-F1
#
_cell.length_a   1.000
_cell.length_b   1.000
_cell.length_c   1.000
_cell.angle_alpha   90.00
_cell.angle_beta   90.00
_cell.angle_gamma   90.00
#
_symmetry.space_group_name_H-M   'P 1'
#
loop_
_entity.id
_entity.type
_entity.pdbx_description
1 polymer ?
#
loop_
_entity_poly.entity_id
_entity_poly.type
_entity_poly.pdbx_seq_one_letter_code
_entity_poly.pdbx_strand_id
1 'polypeptide(L)'
;MAEKAKVTKRTIDYYTSLGLLKAERSPSNYRYYDHSAIDRIAFIEKCKDDGLSLEEIKKKVISQFSEEVDVLELRLKIQDLEEDVTKALSQLKKSDPEKYEYVKKNISHESLSLIQSLLLLLN
;
A
#
# COMPACT_ATOMS: atom_id res chain seq x y z
N MET A 1 15.29 -5.90 -18.15
CA MET A 1 15.29 -6.11 -16.69
C MET A 1 15.96 -7.42 -16.30
N ALA A 2 15.43 -8.58 -16.71
CA ALA A 2 16.00 -9.92 -16.42
C ALA A 2 17.52 -10.03 -16.58
N GLU A 3 18.04 -9.62 -17.73
CA GLU A 3 19.49 -9.63 -18.01
C GLU A 3 20.29 -8.73 -17.06
N LYS A 4 19.79 -7.52 -16.76
CA LYS A 4 20.44 -6.57 -15.85
C LYS A 4 20.44 -7.07 -14.41
N ALA A 5 19.37 -7.75 -14.00
CA ALA A 5 19.22 -8.34 -12.66
C ALA A 5 19.80 -9.76 -12.54
N LYS A 6 20.38 -10.31 -13.62
CA LYS A 6 20.94 -11.67 -13.70
C LYS A 6 19.99 -12.78 -13.23
N VAL A 7 18.68 -12.60 -13.45
CA VAL A 7 17.64 -13.59 -13.11
C VAL A 7 16.79 -13.93 -14.32
N THR A 8 16.08 -15.06 -14.27
CA THR A 8 15.17 -15.47 -15.34
C THR A 8 13.89 -14.63 -15.34
N LYS A 9 13.21 -14.55 -16.49
CA LYS A 9 11.87 -13.94 -16.58
C LYS A 9 10.87 -14.62 -15.62
N ARG A 10 10.97 -15.95 -15.48
CA ARG A 10 10.14 -16.73 -14.55
C ARG A 10 10.36 -16.32 -13.09
N THR A 11 11.61 -16.01 -12.72
CA THR A 11 11.94 -15.50 -11.38
C THR A 11 11.30 -14.12 -11.14
N ILE A 12 11.35 -13.23 -12.13
CA ILE A 12 10.69 -11.92 -12.06
C ILE A 12 9.17 -12.07 -11.91
N ASP A 13 8.55 -12.94 -12.72
CA ASP A 13 7.12 -13.23 -12.63
C ASP A 13 6.75 -13.80 -11.26
N TYR A 14 7.58 -14.71 -10.74
CA TYR A 14 7.40 -15.30 -9.43
C TYR A 14 7.43 -14.23 -8.32
N TYR A 15 8.47 -13.40 -8.27
CA TYR A 15 8.57 -12.32 -7.28
C TYR A 15 7.47 -11.28 -7.44
N THR A 16 7.03 -10.99 -8.67
CA THR A 16 5.89 -10.09 -8.90
C THR A 16 4.59 -10.69 -8.36
N SER A 17 4.34 -11.99 -8.57
CA SER A 17 3.14 -12.68 -8.08
C SER A 17 3.09 -12.74 -6.54
N LEU A 18 4.24 -12.81 -5.89
CA LEU A 18 4.37 -12.78 -4.43
C LEU A 18 4.29 -11.35 -3.83
N GLY A 19 4.18 -10.32 -4.67
CA GLY A 19 4.21 -8.91 -4.23
C GLY A 19 5.59 -8.42 -3.80
N LEU A 20 6.65 -9.18 -4.11
CA LEU A 20 8.04 -8.80 -3.82
C LEU A 20 8.57 -7.78 -4.83
N LEU A 21 7.94 -7.60 -5.98
CA LEU A 21 8.26 -6.56 -6.97
C LEU A 21 7.00 -5.79 -7.35
N LYS A 22 7.11 -4.46 -7.43
CA LYS A 22 6.06 -3.58 -7.94
C LYS A 22 6.25 -3.43 -9.45
N ALA A 23 5.18 -3.65 -10.21
CA ALA A 23 5.17 -3.49 -11.66
C ALA A 23 4.07 -2.53 -12.05
N GLU A 24 4.39 -1.55 -12.88
CA GLU A 24 3.40 -0.74 -13.58
C GLU A 24 2.95 -1.46 -14.86
N ARG A 25 1.72 -1.22 -15.28
CA ARG A 25 1.20 -1.80 -16.53
C ARG A 25 1.03 -0.70 -17.57
N SER A 26 1.52 -0.93 -18.79
CA SER A 26 1.17 -0.08 -19.93
C SER A 26 -0.30 -0.24 -20.32
N PRO A 27 -0.85 0.71 -21.11
CA PRO A 27 -2.15 0.55 -21.77
C PRO A 27 -2.30 -0.76 -22.57
N SER A 28 -1.21 -1.28 -23.14
CA SER A 28 -1.15 -2.56 -23.86
C SER A 28 -0.86 -3.78 -22.95
N ASN A 29 -1.01 -3.63 -21.64
CA ASN A 29 -0.91 -4.67 -20.60
C ASN A 29 0.48 -5.30 -20.36
N TYR A 30 1.55 -4.73 -20.92
CA TYR A 30 2.93 -5.11 -20.57
C TYR A 30 3.34 -4.56 -19.21
N ARG A 31 4.17 -5.34 -18.49
CA ARG A 31 4.75 -4.93 -17.19
C ARG A 31 6.02 -4.12 -17.38
N TYR A 32 6.06 -2.96 -16.74
CA TYR A 32 7.23 -2.11 -16.59
C TYR A 32 7.67 -2.14 -15.13
N TYR A 33 8.98 -2.19 -14.95
CA TYR A 33 9.60 -2.15 -13.64
C TYR A 33 10.53 -0.95 -13.63
N ASP A 34 10.48 -0.20 -12.54
CA ASP A 34 11.41 0.89 -12.30
C ASP A 34 12.86 0.37 -12.16
N HIS A 35 13.82 1.29 -12.11
CA HIS A 35 15.21 0.94 -11.90
C HIS A 35 15.49 0.34 -10.51
N SER A 36 14.75 0.75 -9.47
CA SER A 36 14.88 0.25 -8.10
C SER A 36 14.57 -1.25 -7.99
N ALA A 37 13.78 -1.78 -8.92
CA ALA A 37 13.45 -3.20 -8.96
C ALA A 37 14.68 -4.09 -9.23
N ILE A 38 15.76 -3.56 -9.83
CA ILE A 38 17.03 -4.28 -9.97
C ILE A 38 17.69 -4.46 -8.60
N ASP A 39 17.78 -3.38 -7.82
CA ASP A 39 18.37 -3.40 -6.47
C ASP A 39 17.57 -4.28 -5.52
N ARG A 40 16.24 -4.25 -5.67
CA ARG A 40 15.31 -5.10 -4.92
C ARG A 40 15.50 -6.59 -5.24
N ILE A 41 15.72 -6.96 -6.51
CA ILE A 41 16.05 -8.35 -6.87
C ILE A 41 17.39 -8.77 -6.27
N ALA A 42 18.41 -7.92 -6.36
CA ALA A 42 19.73 -8.22 -5.79
C ALA A 42 19.65 -8.46 -4.28
N PHE A 43 18.84 -7.67 -3.56
CA PHE A 43 18.57 -7.87 -2.14
C PHE A 43 17.85 -9.19 -1.86
N ILE A 44 16.82 -9.52 -2.65
CA ILE A 44 16.08 -10.79 -2.52
C ILE A 44 17.00 -11.99 -2.72
N GLU A 45 17.85 -11.99 -3.76
CA GLU A 45 18.79 -13.09 -4.00
C GLU A 45 19.82 -13.21 -2.87
N LYS A 46 20.35 -12.08 -2.37
CA LYS A 46 21.26 -12.10 -1.21
C LYS A 46 20.61 -12.74 0.02
N CYS A 47 19.36 -12.37 0.34
CA CYS A 47 18.66 -12.97 1.47
C CYS A 47 18.36 -14.46 1.27
N LYS A 48 18.13 -14.91 0.02
CA LYS A 48 18.01 -16.34 -0.29
C LYS A 48 19.33 -17.08 -0.08
N ASP A 49 20.45 -16.49 -0.48
CA ASP A 49 21.79 -17.05 -0.28
C ASP A 49 22.13 -17.15 1.22
N ASP A 50 21.63 -16.21 2.03
CA ASP A 50 21.70 -16.23 3.50
C ASP A 50 20.77 -17.28 4.15
N GLY A 51 19.99 -18.03 3.35
CA GLY A 51 19.13 -19.13 3.82
C GLY A 51 17.76 -18.71 4.35
N LEU A 52 17.33 -17.46 4.11
CA LEU A 52 16.03 -16.98 4.59
C LEU A 52 14.89 -17.59 3.77
N SER A 53 13.78 -17.85 4.45
CA SER A 53 12.53 -18.21 3.81
C SER A 53 11.93 -17.03 3.05
N LEU A 54 11.10 -17.30 2.04
CA LEU A 54 10.43 -16.25 1.26
C LEU A 54 9.55 -15.32 2.11
N GLU A 55 8.96 -15.83 3.20
CA GLU A 55 8.18 -15.03 4.14
C GLU A 55 9.06 -14.04 4.90
N GLU A 56 10.24 -14.46 5.36
CA GLU A 56 11.21 -13.58 6.02
C GLU A 56 11.80 -12.55 5.05
N ILE A 57 12.09 -12.99 3.82
CA ILE A 57 12.53 -12.11 2.74
C ILE A 57 11.48 -11.04 2.47
N LYS A 58 10.20 -11.40 2.42
CA LYS A 58 9.10 -10.45 2.21
C LYS A 58 9.07 -9.37 3.29
N LYS A 59 9.20 -9.74 4.57
CA LYS A 59 9.25 -8.78 5.69
C LYS A 59 10.46 -7.84 5.57
N LYS A 60 11.64 -8.38 5.26
CA LYS A 60 12.85 -7.57 5.06
C LYS A 60 12.75 -6.64 3.86
N VAL A 61 12.19 -7.11 2.76
CA VAL A 61 11.97 -6.30 1.56
C VAL A 61 11.00 -5.14 1.85
N ILE A 62 9.91 -5.39 2.60
CA ILE A 62 9.00 -4.33 3.02
C ILE A 62 9.76 -3.30 3.86
N SER A 63 10.53 -3.73 4.86
CA SER A 63 11.27 -2.80 5.73
C SER A 63 12.37 -2.02 5.01
N GLN A 64 13.03 -2.63 4.01
CA GLN A 64 14.18 -2.02 3.33
C GLN A 64 13.76 -1.06 2.20
N PHE A 65 12.62 -1.34 1.57
CA PHE A 65 12.14 -0.62 0.38
C PHE A 65 10.77 0.03 0.59
N SER A 66 10.23 0.05 1.81
CA SER A 66 9.15 0.97 2.16
C SER A 66 9.70 2.38 2.12
N GLU A 67 8.97 3.28 1.47
CA GLU A 67 9.23 4.71 1.63
C GLU A 67 9.14 5.04 3.14
N GLU A 68 10.14 5.76 3.65
CA GLU A 68 10.02 6.37 4.98
C GLU A 68 8.82 7.32 4.91
N VAL A 69 7.77 6.98 5.64
CA VAL A 69 6.60 7.83 5.70
C VAL A 69 6.90 8.93 6.69
N ASP A 70 6.93 10.18 6.22
CA ASP A 70 6.99 11.33 7.12
C ASP A 70 5.70 11.35 7.95
N VAL A 71 5.84 10.92 9.21
CA VAL A 71 4.74 10.84 10.17
C VAL A 71 4.13 12.22 10.41
N LEU A 72 4.91 13.30 10.29
CA LEU A 72 4.40 14.66 10.40
C LEU A 72 3.52 15.01 9.20
N GLU A 73 3.95 14.67 7.99
CA GLU A 73 3.15 14.88 6.77
C GLU A 73 1.83 14.10 6.80
N LEU A 74 1.85 12.84 7.26
CA LEU A 74 0.64 12.06 7.47
C LEU A 74 -0.29 12.71 8.49
N ARG A 75 0.23 13.19 9.62
CA ARG A 75 -0.57 13.85 10.65
C ARG A 75 -1.26 15.09 10.10
N LEU A 76 -0.54 15.93 9.35
CA LEU A 76 -1.11 17.11 8.70
C LEU A 76 -2.22 16.72 7.72
N LYS A 77 -1.98 15.73 6.86
CA LYS A 77 -3.00 15.23 5.91
C LYS A 77 -4.25 14.68 6.60
N ILE A 78 -4.09 13.97 7.72
CA ILE A 78 -5.23 13.47 8.51
C ILE A 78 -6.01 14.64 9.11
N GLN A 79 -5.32 15.65 9.64
CA GLN A 79 -5.96 16.83 10.21
C GLN A 79 -6.74 17.63 9.16
N ASP A 80 -6.16 17.83 7.97
CA ASP A 80 -6.84 18.48 6.84
C ASP A 80 -8.10 17.69 6.44
N LEU A 81 -8.00 16.36 6.36
CA LEU A 81 -9.12 15.50 6.02
C LEU A 81 -10.23 15.55 7.09
N GLU A 82 -9.88 15.59 8.38
CA GLU A 82 -10.85 15.77 9.47
C GLU A 82 -11.60 17.10 9.34
N GLU A 83 -10.91 18.17 8.98
CA GLU A 83 -11.52 19.48 8.76
C GLU A 83 -12.48 19.45 7.56
N ASP A 84 -12.06 18.84 6.44
CA ASP A 84 -12.88 18.73 5.24
C ASP A 84 -14.13 17.88 5.46
N VAL A 85 -14.02 16.75 6.15
CA VAL A 85 -15.16 15.91 6.53
C VAL A 85 -16.12 16.68 7.44
N THR A 86 -15.59 17.44 8.40
CA THR A 86 -16.42 18.26 9.31
C THR A 86 -17.19 19.34 8.55
N LYS A 87 -16.54 20.00 7.59
CA LYS A 87 -17.18 20.99 6.71
C LYS A 87 -18.27 20.35 5.85
N ALA A 88 -17.98 19.22 5.22
CA ALA A 88 -18.92 18.48 4.38
C ALA A 88 -20.16 18.04 5.17
N LEU A 89 -19.97 17.50 6.38
CA LEU A 89 -21.07 17.10 7.27
C LEU A 89 -21.90 18.30 7.72
N SER A 90 -21.26 19.45 8.01
CA SER A 90 -21.95 20.67 8.41
C SER A 90 -22.77 21.28 7.28
N GLN A 91 -22.28 21.23 6.05
CA GLN A 91 -23.02 21.64 4.86
C GLN A 91 -24.20 20.70 4.62
N LEU A 92 -23.96 19.38 4.63
CA LEU A 92 -24.99 18.36 4.43
C LEU A 92 -26.12 18.50 5.45
N LYS A 93 -25.78 18.72 6.74
CA LYS A 93 -26.75 18.96 7.81
C LYS A 93 -27.66 20.17 7.54
N LYS A 94 -27.15 21.20 6.88
CA LYS A 94 -27.89 22.43 6.57
C LYS A 94 -28.74 22.30 5.31
N SER A 95 -28.23 21.62 4.28
CA SER A 95 -28.90 21.50 2.98
C SER A 95 -29.89 20.34 2.90
N ASP A 96 -29.62 19.22 3.59
CA ASP A 96 -30.41 17.99 3.50
C ASP A 96 -30.31 17.17 4.81
N PRO A 97 -31.17 17.46 5.81
CA PRO A 97 -31.13 16.84 7.13
C PRO A 97 -31.44 15.33 7.12
N GLU A 98 -32.30 14.86 6.21
CA GLU A 98 -32.64 13.44 6.10
C GLU A 98 -31.45 12.65 5.56
N LYS A 99 -30.77 13.19 4.56
CA LYS A 99 -29.54 12.59 4.02
C LYS A 99 -28.39 12.63 5.02
N TYR A 100 -28.29 13.67 5.85
CA TYR A 100 -27.33 13.73 6.95
C TYR A 100 -27.55 12.58 7.96
N GLU A 101 -28.79 12.32 8.39
CA GLU A 101 -29.08 11.20 9.31
C GLU A 101 -28.84 9.84 8.67
N TYR A 102 -29.13 9.68 7.37
CA TYR A 102 -28.79 8.47 6.61
C TYR A 102 -27.26 8.23 6.57
N VAL A 103 -26.48 9.25 6.21
CA VAL A 103 -25.02 9.15 6.10
C VAL A 103 -24.39 8.87 7.47
N LYS A 104 -24.85 9.57 8.52
CA LYS A 104 -24.38 9.36 9.90
C LYS A 104 -24.61 7.93 10.40
N LYS A 105 -25.76 7.34 10.06
CA LYS A 105 -26.11 5.97 10.47
C LYS A 105 -25.21 4.93 9.80
N ASN A 106 -24.97 5.07 8.50
CA ASN A 106 -24.13 4.12 7.75
C ASN A 106 -22.64 4.29 8.09
N ILE A 107 -22.11 5.53 8.10
CA ILE A 107 -20.69 5.82 8.37
C ILE A 107 -20.20 5.16 9.67
N SER A 108 -21.03 5.10 10.71
CA SER A 108 -20.65 4.48 11.99
C SER A 108 -20.30 2.98 11.85
N HIS A 109 -20.95 2.27 10.93
CA HIS A 109 -20.75 0.85 10.70
C HIS A 109 -19.53 0.60 9.80
N GLU A 110 -19.36 1.40 8.75
CA GLU A 110 -18.18 1.28 7.88
C GLU A 110 -16.89 1.71 8.59
N SER A 111 -16.94 2.76 9.41
CA SER A 111 -15.79 3.20 10.21
C SER A 111 -15.36 2.16 11.25
N LEU A 112 -16.31 1.50 11.93
CA LEU A 112 -16.01 0.36 12.81
C LEU A 112 -15.34 -0.80 12.06
N SER A 113 -15.85 -1.12 10.87
CA SER A 113 -15.29 -2.19 10.02
C SER A 113 -13.88 -1.84 9.52
N LEU A 114 -13.64 -0.58 9.19
CA LEU A 114 -12.32 -0.08 8.80
C LEU A 114 -11.34 -0.13 9.98
N ILE A 115 -11.74 0.32 11.17
CA ILE A 115 -10.92 0.25 12.38
C ILE A 115 -10.57 -1.21 12.71
N GLN A 116 -11.52 -2.13 12.63
CA GLN A 116 -11.26 -3.57 12.85
C GLN A 116 -10.30 -4.15 11.80
N SER A 117 -10.44 -3.76 10.54
CA SER A 117 -9.52 -4.19 9.48
C SER A 117 -8.11 -3.66 9.71
N LEU A 118 -7.97 -2.40 10.14
CA LEU A 118 -6.68 -1.80 10.48
C LEU A 118 -6.04 -2.47 11.71
N LEU A 119 -6.82 -2.77 12.75
CA LEU A 119 -6.36 -3.51 13.92
C LEU A 119 -5.88 -4.94 13.58
N LEU A 120 -6.52 -5.60 12.61
CA LEU A 120 -6.09 -6.92 12.12
C LEU A 120 -4.79 -6.86 11.32
N LEU A 121 -4.50 -5.75 10.65
CA LEU A 121 -3.27 -5.57 9.87
C LEU A 121 -2.06 -5.16 10.74
N LEU A 122 -2.31 -4.65 11.94
CA LEU A 122 -1.30 -4.22 12.90
C LEU A 122 -0.85 -5.32 13.89
N ASN A 123 -1.50 -6.49 13.85
CA ASN A 123 -1.22 -7.66 14.71
C ASN A 123 -0.56 -8.81 13.94
#